data_AF-A0A9W8GE05-F1
#
_entry.id   AF-A0A9W8GE05-F1
#
_cell.length_a   1.000
_cell.length_b   1.000
_cell.length_c   1.000
_cell.angle_alpha   90.00
_cell.angle_beta   90.00
_cell.angle_gamma   90.00
#
_symmetry.space_group_name_H-M   'P 1'
#
loop_
_entity.id
_entity.type
_entity.pdbx_description
1 polymer ?
#
loop_
_entity_poly.entity_id
_entity_poly.type
_entity_poly.pdbx_seq_one_letter_code
_entity_poly.pdbx_strand_id
1 'polypeptide(L)'
;MQKVEEDHKRLLERYAESQRILDKYSVLPDKGSDYMTILQRITKENTSGARRPKQPLVLKRISDSVTEAYLPFKDNLALRENYINYYGDIRLGKVLEDLDRLAGAVAYKHASDNNGDLAPITFVTAAVDRIDLKATLSPNCNYRLTGTVTYVGFSSMEIYIQLQAVPGAGEPTDPEPNLVASFTMVGRDKYTGKASQVNPLLLEDESQRRLVKAAEQIKEHKKAAAEKNLLKRPPSTEERLVIHQLWLETNKYQDNIYGSHTSLPSDMVWLDKTGMDSVTVCFPSERNVQNKIFGGYLMRLAHELSFANGSVFTQSRPSYVSLDDFSFKKPVNIGSILRLTSQVVYSEPENKTFQVAVSADVIDNMKNTTERTNTFYFNFCCPSSKVRRIIPRTYEDMMKYLEGRRRAQTGKIISKLQSAMQK
;
A
#
# COMPACT_ATOMS: atom_id res chain seq x y z
N MET A 1 19.24 29.95 18.46
CA MET A 1 17.91 30.36 17.97
C MET A 1 17.93 30.66 16.49
N GLN A 2 18.78 31.59 16.00
CA GLN A 2 18.90 31.91 14.56
C GLN A 2 19.08 30.68 13.63
N LYS A 3 19.96 29.73 13.97
CA LYS A 3 20.17 28.51 13.17
C LYS A 3 18.91 27.62 13.07
N VAL A 4 18.15 27.50 14.16
CA VAL A 4 16.93 26.68 14.20
C VAL A 4 15.81 27.33 13.37
N GLU A 5 15.74 28.66 13.42
CA GLU A 5 14.77 29.45 12.65
C GLU A 5 15.08 29.44 11.15
N GLU A 6 16.37 29.45 10.79
CA GLU A 6 16.85 29.30 9.42
C GLU A 6 16.60 27.88 8.87
N ASP A 7 16.87 26.84 9.67
CA ASP A 7 16.57 25.44 9.33
C ASP A 7 15.06 25.21 9.13
N HIS A 8 14.22 25.82 9.99
CA HIS A 8 12.76 25.79 9.88
C HIS A 8 12.29 26.42 8.56
N LYS A 9 12.77 27.62 8.24
CA LYS A 9 12.41 28.33 7.00
C LYS A 9 12.82 27.53 5.77
N ARG A 10 14.04 26.97 5.77
CA ARG A 10 14.56 26.13 4.69
C ARG A 10 13.71 24.86 4.49
N LEU A 11 13.23 24.25 5.57
CA LEU A 11 12.35 23.08 5.49
C LEU A 11 10.99 23.43 4.88
N LEU A 12 10.40 24.56 5.24
CA LEU A 12 9.13 25.02 4.65
C LEU A 12 9.28 25.39 3.17
N GLU A 13 10.41 25.99 2.78
CA GLU A 13 10.75 26.23 1.37
C GLU A 13 10.85 24.93 0.58
N ARG A 14 11.57 23.92 1.12
CA ARG A 14 11.65 22.58 0.54
C ARG A 14 10.31 21.88 0.47
N TYR A 15 9.46 22.06 1.49
CA TYR A 15 8.09 21.57 1.47
C TYR A 15 7.30 22.19 0.32
N ALA A 16 7.32 23.52 0.18
CA ALA A 16 6.63 24.21 -0.90
C ALA A 16 7.16 23.79 -2.29
N GLU A 17 8.48 23.66 -2.45
CA GLU A 17 9.09 23.15 -3.68
C GLU A 17 8.64 21.72 -3.98
N SER A 18 8.62 20.84 -2.98
CA SER A 18 8.15 19.47 -3.16
C SER A 18 6.69 19.40 -3.58
N GLN A 19 5.81 20.26 -3.03
CA GLN A 19 4.42 20.33 -3.47
C GLN A 19 4.30 20.80 -4.92
N ARG A 20 5.12 21.77 -5.36
CA ARG A 20 5.14 22.19 -6.78
C ARG A 20 5.56 21.06 -7.71
N ILE A 21 6.53 20.22 -7.31
CA ILE A 21 6.95 19.07 -8.11
C ILE A 21 5.84 18.02 -8.17
N LEU A 22 5.20 17.72 -7.04
CA LEU A 22 4.06 16.80 -6.97
C LEU A 22 2.85 17.29 -7.75
N ASP A 23 2.63 18.61 -7.83
CA ASP A 23 1.55 19.20 -8.60
C ASP A 23 1.89 19.22 -10.11
N LYS A 24 3.16 19.49 -10.48
CA LYS A 24 3.63 19.38 -11.88
C LYS A 24 3.45 17.95 -12.42
N TYR A 25 3.74 16.95 -11.60
CA TYR A 25 3.59 15.53 -11.94
C TYR A 25 2.40 14.90 -11.20
N SER A 26 1.29 15.63 -11.14
CA SER A 26 0.14 15.22 -10.34
C SER A 26 -0.53 13.97 -10.90
N VAL A 27 -0.79 13.03 -10.01
CA VAL A 27 -1.66 11.86 -10.26
C VAL A 27 -3.11 12.13 -9.87
N LEU A 28 -3.35 13.26 -9.21
CA LEU A 28 -4.67 13.75 -8.79
C LEU A 28 -5.10 14.92 -9.70
N PRO A 29 -6.41 15.14 -9.90
CA PRO A 29 -6.89 16.28 -10.65
C PRO A 29 -6.54 17.62 -9.99
N ASP A 30 -6.35 18.67 -10.79
CA ASP A 30 -6.02 20.02 -10.30
C ASP A 30 -7.07 20.55 -9.33
N LYS A 31 -6.62 21.08 -8.19
CA LYS A 31 -7.46 21.75 -7.18
C LYS A 31 -8.06 23.03 -7.80
N GLY A 32 -9.28 22.94 -8.31
CA GLY A 32 -9.99 24.05 -8.97
C GLY A 32 -10.54 23.71 -10.36
N SER A 33 -10.21 22.54 -10.90
CA SER A 33 -10.82 22.05 -12.13
C SER A 33 -12.22 21.49 -11.86
N ASP A 34 -13.25 22.23 -12.30
CA ASP A 34 -14.63 21.75 -12.22
C ASP A 34 -14.77 20.41 -12.95
N TYR A 35 -15.46 19.45 -12.32
CA TYR A 35 -15.68 18.11 -12.84
C TYR A 35 -16.29 18.16 -14.25
N MET A 36 -17.21 19.11 -14.49
CA MET A 36 -17.81 19.31 -15.81
C MET A 36 -16.83 19.81 -16.86
N THR A 37 -15.88 20.68 -16.48
CA THR A 37 -14.82 21.16 -17.38
C THR A 37 -13.88 20.03 -17.78
N ILE A 38 -13.56 19.13 -16.85
CA ILE A 38 -12.74 17.94 -17.13
C ILE A 38 -13.50 16.96 -18.04
N LEU A 39 -14.77 16.69 -17.75
CA LEU A 39 -15.59 15.84 -18.62
C LEU A 39 -15.66 16.40 -20.04
N GLN A 40 -15.90 17.70 -20.19
CA GLN A 40 -15.92 18.38 -21.48
C GLN A 40 -14.58 18.26 -22.22
N ARG A 41 -13.44 18.42 -21.53
CA ARG A 41 -12.11 18.21 -22.11
C ARG A 41 -11.93 16.76 -22.58
N ILE A 42 -12.33 15.78 -21.78
CA ILE A 42 -12.21 14.36 -22.13
C ILE A 42 -13.10 14.00 -23.32
N THR A 43 -14.34 14.49 -23.35
CA THR A 43 -15.21 14.32 -24.54
C THR A 43 -14.62 14.99 -25.77
N LYS A 44 -14.05 16.20 -25.63
CA LYS A 44 -13.40 16.91 -26.75
C LYS A 44 -12.15 16.19 -27.26
N GLU A 45 -11.28 15.70 -26.37
CA GLU A 45 -10.08 14.91 -26.73
C GLU A 45 -10.46 13.58 -27.41
N ASN A 46 -11.56 12.95 -26.99
CA ASN A 46 -12.07 11.74 -27.66
C ASN A 46 -12.67 12.02 -29.04
N THR A 47 -13.23 13.22 -29.27
CA THR A 47 -13.80 13.62 -30.57
C THR A 47 -12.79 14.24 -31.55
N SER A 48 -11.71 14.86 -31.07
CA SER A 48 -10.81 15.64 -31.94
C SER A 48 -9.71 14.82 -32.61
N GLY A 49 -9.48 13.55 -32.24
CA GLY A 49 -8.63 12.60 -32.97
C GLY A 49 -7.14 12.98 -33.12
N ALA A 50 -6.72 14.16 -32.68
CA ALA A 50 -5.36 14.68 -32.82
C ALA A 50 -4.43 13.97 -31.84
N ARG A 51 -3.93 12.79 -32.25
CA ARG A 51 -2.91 12.04 -31.51
C ARG A 51 -1.63 12.86 -31.47
N ARG A 52 -1.20 13.24 -30.26
CA ARG A 52 0.19 13.68 -30.06
C ARG A 52 1.13 12.54 -30.48
N PRO A 53 2.16 12.81 -31.29
CA PRO A 53 3.12 11.78 -31.67
C PRO A 53 3.83 11.23 -30.43
N LYS A 54 4.21 9.94 -30.48
CA LYS A 54 5.04 9.34 -29.43
C LYS A 54 6.38 10.05 -29.43
N GLN A 55 6.76 10.62 -28.29
CA GLN A 55 8.09 11.20 -28.11
C GLN A 55 9.15 10.10 -28.16
N PRO A 56 10.37 10.43 -28.63
CA PRO A 56 11.49 9.49 -28.56
C PRO A 56 11.83 9.18 -27.10
N LEU A 57 12.20 7.92 -26.83
CA LEU A 57 12.60 7.49 -25.51
C LEU A 57 13.94 8.13 -25.14
N VAL A 58 14.04 8.61 -23.90
CA VAL A 58 15.26 9.20 -23.35
C VAL A 58 15.87 8.21 -22.37
N LEU A 59 17.17 7.97 -22.49
CA LEU A 59 17.90 7.17 -21.51
C LEU A 59 18.03 7.98 -20.21
N LYS A 60 17.49 7.46 -19.11
CA LYS A 60 17.44 8.13 -17.80
C LYS A 60 18.37 7.45 -16.80
N ARG A 61 18.98 8.23 -15.92
CA ARG A 61 19.67 7.73 -14.73
C ARG A 61 18.69 7.66 -13.55
N ILE A 62 19.09 6.95 -12.50
CA ILE A 62 18.33 6.91 -11.24
C ILE A 62 18.17 8.33 -10.68
N SER A 63 19.25 9.13 -10.70
CA SER A 63 19.29 10.52 -10.23
C SER A 63 18.28 11.44 -10.91
N ASP A 64 17.99 11.21 -12.20
CA ASP A 64 17.07 12.05 -12.98
C ASP A 64 15.60 11.90 -12.50
N SER A 65 15.28 10.81 -11.80
CA SER A 65 13.92 10.46 -11.38
C SER A 65 13.67 10.64 -9.88
N VAL A 66 14.72 10.91 -9.10
CA VAL A 66 14.62 11.12 -7.65
C VAL A 66 13.63 12.23 -7.37
N THR A 67 12.64 11.94 -6.54
CA THR A 67 11.64 12.93 -6.13
C THR A 67 11.49 12.86 -4.62
N GLU A 68 11.51 14.03 -3.99
CA GLU A 68 11.35 14.16 -2.54
C GLU A 68 10.02 14.81 -2.22
N ALA A 69 9.40 14.37 -1.13
CA ALA A 69 8.23 15.00 -0.54
C ALA A 69 8.47 15.18 0.97
N TYR A 70 8.13 16.34 1.50
CA TYR A 70 8.31 16.63 2.92
C TYR A 70 6.97 16.57 3.66
N LEU A 71 7.00 16.01 4.87
CA LEU A 71 5.91 15.99 5.83
C LEU A 71 6.38 16.72 7.10
N PRO A 72 6.38 18.07 7.08
CA PRO A 72 6.88 18.87 8.20
C PRO A 72 5.86 18.92 9.35
N PHE A 73 5.55 17.78 9.98
CA PHE A 73 4.54 17.76 11.05
C PHE A 73 4.93 18.66 12.21
N LYS A 74 6.21 18.65 12.63
CA LYS A 74 6.72 19.50 13.72
C LYS A 74 6.48 20.98 13.44
N ASP A 75 6.72 21.40 12.20
CA ASP A 75 6.79 22.81 11.81
C ASP A 75 5.51 23.37 11.18
N ASN A 76 4.62 22.51 10.67
CA ASN A 76 3.36 22.90 10.06
C ASN A 76 2.18 22.25 10.78
N LEU A 77 1.61 22.96 11.75
CA LEU A 77 0.49 22.48 12.58
C LEU A 77 -0.79 22.26 11.77
N ALA A 78 -1.06 23.08 10.75
CA ALA A 78 -2.23 22.93 9.90
C ALA A 78 -2.15 21.65 9.06
N LEU A 79 -0.96 21.30 8.55
CA LEU A 79 -0.72 20.02 7.91
C LEU A 79 -0.88 18.89 8.92
N ARG A 80 -0.25 19.01 10.09
CA ARG A 80 -0.28 18.00 11.16
C ARG A 80 -1.71 17.60 11.55
N GLU A 81 -2.63 18.54 11.67
CA GLU A 81 -4.03 18.28 12.02
C GLU A 81 -4.70 17.27 11.07
N ASN A 82 -4.37 17.32 9.77
CA ASN A 82 -4.91 16.39 8.79
C ASN A 82 -4.32 14.97 8.89
N TYR A 83 -3.21 14.82 9.61
CA TYR A 83 -2.42 13.59 9.73
C TYR A 83 -2.41 13.02 11.14
N ILE A 84 -3.04 13.67 12.12
CA ILE A 84 -3.16 13.16 13.48
C ILE A 84 -4.45 12.36 13.63
N ASN A 85 -4.39 11.27 14.39
CA ASN A 85 -5.56 10.55 14.87
C ASN A 85 -5.98 11.05 16.26
N TYR A 86 -7.14 10.60 16.74
CA TYR A 86 -7.67 11.01 18.04
C TYR A 86 -6.82 10.59 19.26
N TYR A 87 -5.80 9.74 19.07
CA TYR A 87 -4.83 9.39 20.11
C TYR A 87 -3.58 10.29 20.12
N GLY A 88 -3.46 11.22 19.16
CA GLY A 88 -2.28 12.06 19.01
C GLY A 88 -1.17 11.43 18.16
N ASP A 89 -1.42 10.34 17.44
CA ASP A 89 -0.43 9.68 16.58
C ASP A 89 -0.71 9.89 15.11
N ILE A 90 0.30 9.62 14.27
CA ILE A 90 0.15 9.76 12.82
C ILE A 90 -0.85 8.73 12.27
N ARG A 91 -1.83 9.23 11.52
CA ARG A 91 -2.78 8.46 10.71
C ARG A 91 -2.04 7.82 9.53
N LEU A 92 -1.52 6.62 9.75
CA LEU A 92 -0.72 5.90 8.74
C LEU A 92 -1.46 5.72 7.40
N GLY A 93 -2.80 5.60 7.39
CA GLY A 93 -3.58 5.55 6.15
C GLY A 93 -3.35 6.75 5.22
N LYS A 94 -3.15 7.96 5.77
CA LYS A 94 -2.79 9.16 4.99
C LYS A 94 -1.36 9.08 4.44
N VAL A 95 -0.44 8.51 5.20
CA VAL A 95 0.94 8.28 4.73
C VAL A 95 0.95 7.27 3.59
N LEU A 96 0.19 6.17 3.68
CA LEU A 96 0.06 5.19 2.59
C LEU A 96 -0.48 5.82 1.29
N GLU A 97 -1.44 6.74 1.42
CA GLU A 97 -1.96 7.52 0.30
C GLU A 97 -0.88 8.41 -0.35
N ASP A 98 -0.06 9.07 0.47
CA ASP A 98 1.05 9.92 -0.01
C ASP A 98 2.17 9.10 -0.67
N LEU A 99 2.43 7.87 -0.20
CA LEU A 99 3.37 6.96 -0.85
C LEU A 99 2.97 6.67 -2.29
N ASP A 100 1.68 6.36 -2.53
CA ASP A 100 1.16 6.10 -3.88
C ASP A 100 1.21 7.38 -4.74
N ARG A 101 0.96 8.54 -4.13
CA ARG A 101 1.01 9.84 -4.83
C ARG A 101 2.43 10.13 -5.29
N LEU A 102 3.41 9.93 -4.41
CA LEU A 102 4.82 10.10 -4.73
C LEU A 102 5.30 9.07 -5.77
N ALA A 103 4.89 7.81 -5.67
CA ALA A 103 5.20 6.78 -6.66
C ALA A 103 4.75 7.21 -8.06
N GLY A 104 3.51 7.71 -8.17
CA GLY A 104 2.99 8.25 -9.41
C GLY A 104 3.77 9.45 -9.94
N ALA A 105 4.13 10.40 -9.07
CA ALA A 105 4.92 11.58 -9.46
C ALA A 105 6.33 11.19 -9.97
N VAL A 106 6.99 10.24 -9.31
CA VAL A 106 8.28 9.68 -9.76
C VAL A 106 8.12 9.02 -11.13
N ALA A 107 7.04 8.27 -11.36
CA ALA A 107 6.79 7.62 -12.65
C ALA A 107 6.62 8.63 -13.79
N TYR A 108 5.83 9.70 -13.56
CA TYR A 108 5.67 10.77 -14.55
C TYR A 108 6.97 11.53 -14.77
N LYS A 109 7.73 11.85 -13.72
CA LYS A 109 9.05 12.49 -13.85
C LYS A 109 10.05 11.63 -14.63
N HIS A 110 10.05 10.32 -14.41
CA HIS A 110 10.90 9.39 -15.16
C HIS A 110 10.52 9.33 -16.64
N ALA A 111 9.21 9.37 -16.93
CA ALA A 111 8.68 9.33 -18.29
C ALA A 111 8.82 10.65 -19.05
N SER A 112 9.10 11.76 -18.37
CA SER A 112 9.26 13.05 -19.03
C SER A 112 10.57 13.11 -19.83
N ASP A 113 10.58 13.90 -20.88
CA ASP A 113 11.81 14.21 -21.61
C ASP A 113 12.73 15.17 -20.81
N ASN A 114 13.79 15.68 -21.45
CA ASN A 114 14.73 16.62 -20.82
C ASN A 114 14.11 18.01 -20.55
N ASN A 115 13.02 18.35 -21.23
CA ASN A 115 12.29 19.61 -21.05
C ASN A 115 11.14 19.46 -20.03
N GLY A 116 10.87 18.23 -19.58
CA GLY A 116 9.77 17.91 -18.68
C GLY A 116 8.43 17.72 -19.38
N ASP A 117 8.44 17.58 -20.71
CA ASP A 117 7.25 17.25 -21.48
C ASP A 117 6.95 15.75 -21.37
N LEU A 118 5.67 15.44 -21.31
CA LEU A 118 5.17 14.09 -21.17
C LEU A 118 4.61 13.60 -22.50
N ALA A 119 5.07 12.41 -22.91
CA ALA A 119 4.39 11.60 -23.90
C ALA A 119 2.92 11.36 -23.47
N PRO A 120 2.00 10.98 -24.37
CA PRO A 120 0.63 10.63 -24.01
C PRO A 120 0.57 9.28 -23.28
N ILE A 121 1.23 9.20 -22.12
CA ILE A 121 1.32 8.07 -21.23
C ILE A 121 0.65 8.44 -19.90
N THR A 122 0.01 7.46 -19.29
CA THR A 122 -0.63 7.58 -18.00
C THR A 122 -0.20 6.41 -17.14
N PHE A 123 0.06 6.67 -15.87
CA PHE A 123 0.53 5.65 -14.94
C PHE A 123 -0.57 5.16 -14.01
N VAL A 124 -0.59 3.85 -13.80
CA VAL A 124 -1.42 3.19 -12.78
C VAL A 124 -0.54 2.41 -11.84
N THR A 125 -0.91 2.40 -10.56
CA THR A 125 -0.32 1.51 -9.58
C THR A 125 -0.80 0.09 -9.86
N ALA A 126 0.11 -0.80 -10.25
CA ALA A 126 -0.24 -2.18 -10.60
C ALA A 126 -0.05 -3.12 -9.41
N ALA A 127 1.01 -2.92 -8.64
CA ALA A 127 1.27 -3.69 -7.43
C ALA A 127 2.04 -2.85 -6.43
N VAL A 128 1.89 -3.21 -5.17
CA VAL A 128 2.64 -2.64 -4.06
C VAL A 128 3.25 -3.80 -3.30
N ASP A 129 4.54 -3.69 -3.08
CA ASP A 129 5.31 -4.63 -2.30
C ASP A 129 5.04 -4.47 -0.82
N ARG A 130 5.57 -5.41 -0.03
CA ARG A 130 5.48 -5.34 1.41
C ARG A 130 6.00 -4.00 1.93
N ILE A 131 5.16 -3.31 2.69
CA ILE A 131 5.47 -2.05 3.36
C ILE A 131 5.71 -2.35 4.83
N ASP A 132 6.96 -2.24 5.28
CA ASP A 132 7.35 -2.45 6.68
C ASP A 132 7.51 -1.10 7.39
N LEU A 133 6.87 -0.96 8.56
CA LEU A 133 7.09 0.15 9.50
C LEU A 133 8.16 -0.28 10.51
N LYS A 134 9.38 0.20 10.33
CA LYS A 134 10.54 -0.12 11.18
C LYS A 134 10.55 0.66 12.48
N ALA A 135 10.12 1.92 12.43
CA ALA A 135 10.04 2.80 13.59
C ALA A 135 8.76 3.62 13.55
N THR A 136 8.13 3.81 14.70
CA THR A 136 6.88 4.56 14.86
C THR A 136 7.02 6.00 14.40
N LEU A 137 5.98 6.53 13.74
CA LEU A 137 5.94 7.92 13.29
C LEU A 137 5.36 8.81 14.38
N SER A 138 6.10 9.86 14.76
CA SER A 138 5.73 10.82 15.78
C SER A 138 5.20 12.11 15.15
N PRO A 139 4.10 12.70 15.66
CA PRO A 139 3.61 14.01 15.20
C PRO A 139 4.58 15.16 15.47
N ASN A 140 5.57 14.96 16.35
CA ASN A 140 6.53 15.97 16.76
C ASN A 140 7.84 15.91 15.95
N CYS A 141 7.88 15.08 14.91
CA CYS A 141 9.02 14.93 14.01
C CYS A 141 8.63 15.35 12.59
N ASN A 142 9.60 15.87 11.84
CA ASN A 142 9.42 16.08 10.41
C ASN A 142 9.92 14.85 9.65
N TYR A 143 9.27 14.53 8.55
CA TYR A 143 9.68 13.40 7.72
C TYR A 143 9.96 13.84 6.28
N ARG A 144 10.87 13.11 5.65
CA ARG A 144 11.18 13.19 4.23
C ARG A 144 10.88 11.85 3.58
N LEU A 145 10.08 11.89 2.55
CA LEU A 145 9.86 10.80 1.61
C LEU A 145 10.80 11.00 0.42
N THR A 146 11.53 9.96 0.06
CA THR A 146 12.38 9.95 -1.15
C THR A 146 11.98 8.76 -2.01
N GLY A 147 11.55 9.03 -3.24
CA GLY A 147 11.19 8.03 -4.23
C GLY A 147 12.20 7.96 -5.36
N THR A 148 12.64 6.76 -5.72
CA THR A 148 13.63 6.50 -6.77
C THR A 148 13.21 5.33 -7.65
N VAL A 149 13.54 5.39 -8.94
CA VAL A 149 13.31 4.27 -9.86
C VAL A 149 14.46 3.29 -9.71
N THR A 150 14.16 2.05 -9.35
CA THR A 150 15.17 0.99 -9.14
C THR A 150 15.25 0.01 -10.30
N TYR A 151 14.14 -0.20 -11.00
CA TYR A 151 14.06 -1.13 -12.12
C TYR A 151 13.09 -0.63 -13.18
N VAL A 152 13.41 -0.86 -14.44
CA VAL A 152 12.55 -0.55 -15.59
C VAL A 152 12.44 -1.77 -16.49
N GLY A 153 11.20 -2.18 -16.76
CA GLY A 153 10.85 -3.17 -17.78
C GLY A 153 10.37 -2.48 -19.07
N PHE A 154 9.53 -3.16 -19.86
CA PHE A 154 9.00 -2.56 -21.09
C PHE A 154 8.05 -1.39 -20.82
N SER A 155 6.97 -1.64 -20.08
CA SER A 155 5.95 -0.64 -19.70
C SER A 155 5.80 -0.47 -18.20
N SER A 156 6.57 -1.24 -17.42
CA SER A 156 6.53 -1.24 -15.96
C SER A 156 7.80 -0.63 -15.40
N MET A 157 7.70 0.07 -14.29
CA MET A 157 8.86 0.50 -13.50
C MET A 157 8.61 0.23 -12.03
N GLU A 158 9.68 -0.08 -11.32
CA GLU A 158 9.68 -0.26 -9.87
C GLU A 158 10.24 0.99 -9.22
N ILE A 159 9.50 1.48 -8.24
CA ILE A 159 9.79 2.71 -7.53
C ILE A 159 9.95 2.37 -6.07
N TYR A 160 11.18 2.51 -5.59
CA TYR A 160 11.51 2.36 -4.19
C TYR A 160 11.25 3.68 -3.47
N ILE A 161 10.51 3.63 -2.37
CA ILE A 161 10.21 4.80 -1.55
C ILE A 161 10.65 4.51 -0.13
N GLN A 162 11.39 5.45 0.44
CA GLN A 162 11.76 5.45 1.85
C GLN A 162 11.23 6.71 2.54
N LEU A 163 10.78 6.52 3.78
CA LEU A 163 10.39 7.59 4.68
C LEU A 163 11.42 7.64 5.82
N GLN A 164 12.07 8.78 5.98
CA GLN A 164 13.07 9.03 7.02
C GLN A 164 12.68 10.25 7.84
N ALA A 165 13.01 10.25 9.13
CA ALA A 165 12.96 11.47 9.93
C ALA A 165 13.96 12.50 9.36
N VAL A 166 13.58 13.77 9.33
CA VAL A 166 14.52 14.86 9.03
C VAL A 166 15.32 15.14 10.30
N PRO A 167 16.65 14.96 10.30
CA PRO A 167 17.46 15.12 11.50
C PRO A 167 17.34 16.52 12.09
N GLY A 168 17.17 16.58 13.41
CA GLY A 168 17.33 17.82 14.17
C GLY A 168 18.80 18.23 14.32
N ALA A 169 19.03 19.44 14.84
CA ALA A 169 20.37 19.91 15.15
C ALA A 169 21.04 18.97 16.19
N GLY A 170 22.07 18.23 15.78
CA GLY A 170 22.81 17.28 16.62
C GLY A 170 22.43 15.81 16.44
N GLU A 171 21.48 15.49 15.55
CA GLU A 171 21.10 14.11 15.20
C GLU A 171 21.95 13.56 14.03
N PRO A 172 22.00 12.22 13.84
CA PRO A 172 22.71 11.61 12.73
C PRO A 172 22.24 12.17 11.38
N THR A 173 23.18 12.51 10.50
CA THR A 173 22.88 13.15 9.20
C THR A 173 22.03 12.26 8.27
N ASP A 174 22.07 10.94 8.44
CA ASP A 174 21.27 9.98 7.67
C ASP A 174 20.67 8.92 8.60
N PRO A 175 19.45 9.12 9.11
CA PRO A 175 18.79 8.18 10.00
C PRO A 175 18.25 6.98 9.21
N GLU A 176 18.22 5.82 9.88
CA GLU A 176 17.58 4.63 9.29
C GLU A 176 16.12 4.93 8.90
N PRO A 177 15.63 4.38 7.77
CA PRO A 177 14.28 4.64 7.31
C PRO A 177 13.23 4.09 8.27
N ASN A 178 12.27 4.95 8.65
CA ASN A 178 11.12 4.57 9.47
C ASN A 178 10.17 3.64 8.71
N LEU A 179 10.04 3.84 7.40
CA LEU A 179 9.18 3.04 6.52
C LEU A 179 9.85 2.89 5.16
N VAL A 180 9.72 1.69 4.59
CA VAL A 180 10.16 1.41 3.22
C VAL A 180 9.07 0.69 2.45
N ALA A 181 8.96 1.03 1.17
CA ALA A 181 7.96 0.48 0.27
C ALA A 181 8.52 0.40 -1.15
N SER A 182 7.96 -0.49 -1.96
CA SER A 182 8.25 -0.56 -3.40
C SER A 182 6.95 -0.64 -4.18
N PHE A 183 6.81 0.23 -5.18
CA PHE A 183 5.61 0.37 -5.99
C PHE A 183 5.93 -0.04 -7.42
N THR A 184 5.12 -0.93 -7.99
CA THR A 184 5.18 -1.24 -9.42
C THR A 184 4.17 -0.37 -10.16
N MET A 185 4.68 0.59 -10.94
CA MET A 185 3.89 1.46 -11.79
C MET A 185 3.88 0.96 -13.22
N VAL A 186 2.73 1.02 -13.89
CA VAL A 186 2.58 0.59 -15.29
C VAL A 186 2.11 1.74 -16.16
N GLY A 187 2.89 2.04 -17.18
CA GLY A 187 2.62 3.03 -18.21
C GLY A 187 1.64 2.51 -19.26
N ARG A 188 0.57 3.28 -19.48
CA ARG A 188 -0.45 3.00 -20.48
C ARG A 188 -0.61 4.19 -21.41
N ASP A 189 -0.74 3.91 -22.69
CA ASP A 189 -1.03 4.92 -23.70
C ASP A 189 -2.40 5.56 -23.40
N LYS A 190 -2.43 6.89 -23.31
CA LYS A 190 -3.59 7.68 -22.87
C LYS A 190 -4.83 7.44 -23.75
N TYR A 191 -4.64 7.16 -25.03
CA TYR A 191 -5.73 7.02 -26.00
C TYR A 191 -6.18 5.57 -26.19
N THR A 192 -5.24 4.63 -26.22
CA THR A 192 -5.52 3.22 -26.51
C THR A 192 -5.67 2.37 -25.26
N GLY A 193 -5.18 2.83 -24.10
CA GLY A 193 -5.13 2.07 -22.86
C GLY A 193 -4.16 0.88 -22.87
N LYS A 194 -3.45 0.65 -23.99
CA LYS A 194 -2.46 -0.42 -24.13
C LYS A 194 -1.15 -0.07 -23.44
N ALA A 195 -0.34 -1.09 -23.16
CA ALA A 195 1.00 -0.90 -22.60
C ALA A 195 1.82 0.07 -23.46
N SER A 196 2.37 1.11 -22.82
CA SER A 196 3.27 2.07 -23.47
C SER A 196 4.68 1.88 -22.93
N GLN A 197 5.65 1.94 -23.84
CA GLN A 197 7.05 1.83 -23.45
C GLN A 197 7.46 3.03 -22.60
N VAL A 198 8.22 2.76 -21.55
CA VAL A 198 8.77 3.78 -20.65
C VAL A 198 10.25 4.03 -20.97
N ASN A 199 10.78 5.16 -20.51
CA ASN A 199 12.18 5.53 -20.70
C ASN A 199 13.11 4.44 -20.10
N PRO A 200 14.14 3.97 -20.82
CA PRO A 200 15.06 2.97 -20.27
C PRO A 200 15.94 3.58 -19.17
N LEU A 201 16.33 2.73 -18.20
CA LEU A 201 17.20 3.10 -17.08
C LEU A 201 18.66 2.73 -17.39
N LEU A 202 19.56 3.71 -17.29
CA LEU A 202 21.01 3.51 -17.31
C LEU A 202 21.51 3.22 -15.90
N LEU A 203 22.21 2.09 -15.74
CA LEU A 203 22.89 1.73 -14.50
C LEU A 203 24.37 2.10 -14.59
N GLU A 204 24.78 3.08 -13.78
CA GLU A 204 26.14 3.62 -13.80
C GLU A 204 27.07 2.84 -12.88
N ASP A 205 26.60 2.47 -11.68
CA ASP A 205 27.44 1.90 -10.62
C ASP A 205 27.14 0.42 -10.30
N GLU A 206 28.13 -0.27 -9.72
CA GLU A 206 27.92 -1.63 -9.18
C GLU A 206 26.85 -1.69 -8.09
N SER A 207 26.75 -0.65 -7.24
CA SER A 207 25.72 -0.57 -6.19
C SER A 207 24.32 -0.58 -6.80
N GLN A 208 24.11 0.17 -7.89
CA GLN A 208 22.85 0.21 -8.64
C GLN A 208 22.54 -1.15 -9.27
N ARG A 209 23.54 -1.85 -9.80
CA ARG A 209 23.38 -3.22 -10.33
C ARG A 209 23.00 -4.23 -9.24
N ARG A 210 23.53 -4.10 -8.03
CA ARG A 210 23.15 -4.94 -6.89
C ARG A 210 21.69 -4.72 -6.49
N LEU A 211 21.23 -3.47 -6.47
CA LEU A 211 19.82 -3.14 -6.19
C LEU A 211 18.88 -3.77 -7.23
N VAL A 212 19.22 -3.67 -8.51
CA VAL A 212 18.45 -4.28 -9.61
C VAL A 212 18.40 -5.80 -9.47
N LYS A 213 19.55 -6.44 -9.21
CA LYS A 213 19.61 -7.90 -9.02
C LYS A 213 18.78 -8.35 -7.83
N ALA A 214 18.78 -7.58 -6.74
CA ALA A 214 17.96 -7.89 -5.57
C ALA A 214 16.46 -7.73 -5.87
N ALA A 215 16.07 -6.70 -6.62
CA ALA A 215 14.70 -6.54 -7.10
C ALA A 215 14.24 -7.71 -7.99
N GLU A 216 15.13 -8.20 -8.88
CA GLU A 216 14.87 -9.39 -9.69
C GLU A 216 14.66 -10.65 -8.84
N GLN A 217 15.49 -10.87 -7.81
CA GLN A 217 15.32 -12.00 -6.88
C GLN A 217 13.99 -11.93 -6.11
N ILE A 218 13.60 -10.75 -5.63
CA ILE A 218 12.31 -10.53 -4.98
C ILE A 218 11.17 -10.87 -5.93
N LYS A 219 11.26 -10.45 -7.20
CA LYS A 219 10.27 -10.74 -8.24
C LYS A 219 10.16 -12.24 -8.54
N GLU A 220 11.28 -12.96 -8.61
CA GLU A 220 11.28 -14.42 -8.76
C GLU A 220 10.62 -15.11 -7.58
N HIS A 221 10.95 -14.71 -6.35
CA HIS A 221 10.36 -15.27 -5.14
C HIS A 221 8.84 -15.05 -5.09
N LYS A 222 8.36 -13.87 -5.51
CA LYS A 222 6.92 -13.58 -5.65
C LYS A 222 6.25 -14.47 -6.70
N LYS A 223 6.88 -14.65 -7.86
CA LYS A 223 6.34 -15.52 -8.91
C LYS A 223 6.18 -16.96 -8.41
N ALA A 224 7.21 -17.47 -7.72
CA ALA A 224 7.17 -18.80 -7.10
C ALA A 224 6.09 -18.89 -6.00
N ALA A 225 5.91 -17.85 -5.18
CA ALA A 225 4.85 -17.81 -4.17
C ALA A 225 3.44 -17.77 -4.80
N ALA A 226 3.27 -17.01 -5.88
CA ALA A 226 2.00 -16.91 -6.62
C ALA A 226 1.60 -18.24 -7.29
N GLU A 227 2.57 -19.06 -7.70
CA GLU A 227 2.34 -20.42 -8.21
C GLU A 227 1.87 -21.41 -7.14
N LYS A 228 2.18 -21.14 -5.86
CA LYS A 228 1.76 -21.94 -4.70
C LYS A 228 0.42 -21.49 -4.10
N ASN A 229 -0.30 -20.59 -4.75
CA ASN A 229 -1.59 -20.07 -4.26
C ASN A 229 -2.59 -21.21 -3.97
N LEU A 230 -3.19 -21.20 -2.77
CA LEU A 230 -4.14 -22.23 -2.29
C LEU A 230 -5.40 -22.37 -3.15
N LEU A 231 -5.78 -21.31 -3.89
CA LEU A 231 -6.88 -21.38 -4.85
C LEU A 231 -6.52 -22.17 -6.13
N LYS A 232 -5.22 -22.34 -6.42
CA LYS A 232 -4.71 -23.04 -7.60
C LYS A 232 -4.18 -24.43 -7.27
N ARG A 233 -3.60 -24.61 -6.08
CA ARG A 233 -2.97 -25.86 -5.63
C ARG A 233 -3.46 -26.20 -4.23
N PRO A 234 -3.71 -27.49 -3.93
CA PRO A 234 -4.12 -27.90 -2.60
C PRO A 234 -3.02 -27.63 -1.56
N PRO A 235 -3.38 -27.57 -0.25
CA PRO A 235 -2.42 -27.47 0.84
C PRO A 235 -1.37 -28.59 0.80
N SER A 236 -0.16 -28.30 1.31
CA SER A 236 0.91 -29.28 1.43
C SER A 236 0.56 -30.39 2.43
N THR A 237 1.32 -31.48 2.47
CA THR A 237 1.11 -32.56 3.44
C THR A 237 1.15 -32.06 4.89
N GLU A 238 2.11 -31.20 5.22
CA GLU A 238 2.22 -30.59 6.55
C GLU A 238 1.01 -29.70 6.87
N GLU A 239 0.56 -28.91 5.90
CA GLU A 239 -0.56 -28.00 6.10
C GLU A 239 -1.90 -28.73 6.20
N ARG A 240 -2.05 -29.87 5.52
CA ARG A 240 -3.21 -30.76 5.69
C ARG A 240 -3.29 -31.28 7.13
N LEU A 241 -2.15 -31.60 7.75
CA LEU A 241 -2.12 -31.98 9.17
C LEU A 241 -2.55 -30.82 10.07
N VAL A 242 -2.10 -29.60 9.78
CA VAL A 242 -2.53 -28.39 10.51
C VAL A 242 -4.04 -28.18 10.39
N ILE A 243 -4.60 -28.29 9.19
CA ILE A 243 -6.05 -28.18 8.96
C ILE A 243 -6.80 -29.24 9.76
N HIS A 244 -6.33 -30.48 9.74
CA HIS A 244 -6.95 -31.56 10.49
C HIS A 244 -6.89 -31.32 12.02
N GLN A 245 -5.77 -30.81 12.53
CA GLN A 245 -5.64 -30.42 13.93
C GLN A 245 -6.60 -29.28 14.31
N LEU A 246 -6.72 -28.25 13.46
CA LEU A 246 -7.67 -27.15 13.67
C LEU A 246 -9.11 -27.65 13.66
N TRP A 247 -9.45 -28.60 12.78
CA TRP A 247 -10.76 -29.23 12.72
C TRP A 247 -11.07 -30.05 13.99
N LEU A 248 -10.12 -30.88 14.45
CA LEU A 248 -10.27 -31.65 15.69
C LEU A 248 -10.48 -30.71 16.90
N GLU A 249 -9.78 -29.59 16.93
CA GLU A 249 -9.93 -28.59 17.98
C GLU A 249 -11.29 -27.88 17.91
N THR A 250 -11.72 -27.50 16.71
CA THR A 250 -13.04 -26.89 16.46
C THR A 250 -14.17 -27.78 16.96
N ASN A 251 -14.10 -29.08 16.69
CA ASN A 251 -15.10 -30.05 17.13
C ASN A 251 -15.23 -30.17 18.65
N LYS A 252 -14.25 -29.72 19.45
CA LYS A 252 -14.37 -29.72 20.91
C LYS A 252 -15.39 -28.69 21.40
N TYR A 253 -15.47 -27.56 20.70
CA TYR A 253 -16.22 -26.37 21.09
C TYR A 253 -17.44 -26.10 20.19
N GLN A 254 -17.58 -26.83 19.09
CA GLN A 254 -18.74 -26.79 18.23
C GLN A 254 -19.77 -27.82 18.72
N ASP A 255 -21.05 -27.45 18.72
CA ASP A 255 -22.14 -28.33 19.12
C ASP A 255 -22.13 -29.58 18.24
N ASN A 256 -21.59 -30.66 18.77
CA ASN A 256 -21.66 -31.97 18.13
C ASN A 256 -22.99 -32.63 18.51
N ILE A 257 -23.50 -33.47 17.61
CA ILE A 257 -24.70 -34.32 17.79
C ILE A 257 -24.62 -35.18 19.08
N TYR A 258 -23.42 -35.33 19.67
CA TYR A 258 -23.12 -36.11 20.87
C TYR A 258 -22.98 -35.28 22.18
N GLY A 259 -23.41 -34.01 22.22
CA GLY A 259 -23.66 -33.31 23.49
C GLY A 259 -22.46 -32.70 24.22
N SER A 260 -21.39 -32.28 23.53
CA SER A 260 -20.34 -31.47 24.17
C SER A 260 -20.78 -30.01 24.26
N HIS A 261 -21.07 -29.53 25.47
CA HIS A 261 -21.42 -28.13 25.78
C HIS A 261 -20.20 -27.30 26.21
N THR A 262 -19.02 -27.52 25.62
CA THR A 262 -17.83 -26.77 26.02
C THR A 262 -17.84 -25.41 25.33
N SER A 263 -18.19 -24.35 26.06
CA SER A 263 -18.09 -22.98 25.57
C SER A 263 -16.65 -22.63 25.19
N LEU A 264 -16.48 -21.84 24.13
CA LEU A 264 -15.16 -21.39 23.69
C LEU A 264 -14.45 -20.63 24.85
N PRO A 265 -13.19 -20.99 25.18
CA PRO A 265 -12.40 -20.27 26.17
C PRO A 265 -12.27 -18.77 25.87
N SER A 266 -12.13 -17.93 26.91
CA SER A 266 -12.09 -16.47 26.76
C SER A 266 -10.85 -15.94 26.01
N ASP A 267 -9.78 -16.73 25.95
CA ASP A 267 -8.55 -16.46 25.20
C ASP A 267 -8.66 -16.82 23.71
N MET A 268 -9.79 -17.40 23.29
CA MET A 268 -10.05 -17.80 21.91
C MET A 268 -11.23 -17.01 21.33
N VAL A 269 -11.24 -16.87 20.00
CA VAL A 269 -12.39 -16.30 19.28
C VAL A 269 -12.56 -16.97 17.92
N TRP A 270 -13.81 -17.14 17.52
CA TRP A 270 -14.13 -17.69 16.21
C TRP A 270 -13.80 -16.71 15.09
N LEU A 271 -13.17 -17.21 14.03
CA LEU A 271 -12.73 -16.41 12.89
C LEU A 271 -13.89 -15.64 12.23
N ASP A 272 -15.05 -16.28 12.08
CA ASP A 272 -16.28 -15.71 11.51
C ASP A 272 -16.86 -14.55 12.33
N LYS A 273 -16.58 -14.51 13.64
CA LYS A 273 -17.02 -13.43 14.56
C LYS A 273 -16.09 -12.23 14.58
N THR A 274 -14.97 -12.27 13.85
CA THR A 274 -14.02 -11.15 13.75
C THR A 274 -14.25 -10.28 12.51
N GLY A 275 -15.41 -10.40 11.87
CA GLY A 275 -15.77 -9.62 10.68
C GLY A 275 -16.20 -8.19 11.01
N MET A 276 -15.79 -7.23 10.18
CA MET A 276 -16.29 -5.85 10.20
C MET A 276 -16.33 -5.29 8.78
N ASP A 277 -17.44 -4.67 8.41
CA ASP A 277 -17.70 -4.14 7.08
C ASP A 277 -17.77 -2.61 7.06
N SER A 278 -17.42 -2.02 5.92
CA SER A 278 -17.64 -0.62 5.61
C SER A 278 -18.07 -0.48 4.15
N VAL A 279 -19.04 0.39 3.88
CA VAL A 279 -19.56 0.63 2.52
C VAL A 279 -19.46 2.11 2.21
N THR A 280 -18.83 2.44 1.09
CA THR A 280 -18.60 3.82 0.65
C THR A 280 -18.93 3.97 -0.83
N VAL A 281 -19.55 5.08 -1.20
CA VAL A 281 -19.76 5.45 -2.61
C VAL A 281 -18.52 6.16 -3.13
N CYS A 282 -18.06 5.75 -4.30
CA CYS A 282 -16.85 6.29 -4.93
C CYS A 282 -17.13 7.63 -5.63
N PHE A 283 -16.76 8.75 -5.02
CA PHE A 283 -16.98 10.10 -5.57
C PHE A 283 -15.82 10.61 -6.43
N PRO A 284 -16.07 11.60 -7.31
CA PRO A 284 -15.02 12.21 -8.13
C PRO A 284 -13.87 12.85 -7.34
N SER A 285 -14.06 13.27 -6.08
CA SER A 285 -12.99 13.88 -5.27
C SER A 285 -11.81 12.93 -5.04
N GLU A 286 -12.04 11.62 -5.05
CA GLU A 286 -11.06 10.58 -4.73
C GLU A 286 -10.47 9.92 -5.99
N ARG A 287 -10.57 10.59 -7.13
CA ARG A 287 -10.12 10.05 -8.44
C ARG A 287 -8.68 10.42 -8.76
N ASN A 288 -8.08 9.60 -9.63
CA ASN A 288 -6.84 9.91 -10.32
C ASN A 288 -7.08 10.65 -11.65
N VAL A 289 -6.01 11.05 -12.33
CA VAL A 289 -6.05 11.70 -13.66
C VAL A 289 -6.71 10.85 -14.78
N GLN A 290 -6.92 9.55 -14.57
CA GLN A 290 -7.63 8.67 -15.49
C GLN A 290 -9.13 8.51 -15.12
N ASN A 291 -9.64 9.29 -14.18
CA ASN A 291 -11.00 9.18 -13.63
C ASN A 291 -11.33 7.79 -13.04
N LYS A 292 -10.33 7.13 -12.47
CA LYS A 292 -10.51 5.93 -11.64
C LYS A 292 -10.22 6.29 -10.19
N ILE A 293 -10.75 5.52 -9.26
CA ILE A 293 -10.45 5.73 -7.84
C ILE A 293 -8.95 5.49 -7.59
N PHE A 294 -8.37 6.43 -6.86
CA PHE A 294 -6.94 6.45 -6.58
C PHE A 294 -6.52 5.26 -5.68
N GLY A 295 -5.40 4.61 -6.01
CA GLY A 295 -4.92 3.43 -5.29
C GLY A 295 -4.59 3.75 -3.84
N GLY A 296 -3.94 4.89 -3.59
CA GLY A 296 -3.65 5.42 -2.27
C GLY A 296 -4.90 5.63 -1.41
N TYR A 297 -6.01 6.07 -2.00
CA TYR A 297 -7.28 6.20 -1.29
C TYR A 297 -7.84 4.84 -0.85
N LEU A 298 -7.77 3.82 -1.71
CA LEU A 298 -8.19 2.46 -1.35
C LEU A 298 -7.34 1.90 -0.21
N MET A 299 -6.02 2.12 -0.24
CA MET A 299 -5.12 1.72 0.86
C MET A 299 -5.48 2.43 2.17
N ARG A 300 -5.77 3.74 2.13
CA ARG A 300 -6.21 4.52 3.29
C ARG A 300 -7.45 3.91 3.94
N LEU A 301 -8.50 3.70 3.14
CA LEU A 301 -9.76 3.13 3.65
C LEU A 301 -9.57 1.71 4.21
N ALA A 302 -8.80 0.88 3.51
CA ALA A 302 -8.54 -0.49 3.95
C ALA A 302 -7.75 -0.53 5.27
N HIS A 303 -6.76 0.35 5.43
CA HIS A 303 -6.00 0.47 6.68
C HIS A 303 -6.89 0.96 7.84
N GLU A 304 -7.76 1.94 7.60
CA GLU A 304 -8.65 2.46 8.65
C GLU A 304 -9.64 1.42 9.15
N LEU A 305 -10.21 0.63 8.23
CA LEU A 305 -11.08 -0.48 8.59
C LEU A 305 -10.31 -1.59 9.32
N SER A 306 -9.10 -1.94 8.87
CA SER A 306 -8.30 -2.97 9.53
C SER A 306 -7.86 -2.55 10.94
N PHE A 307 -7.51 -1.28 11.13
CA PHE A 307 -7.19 -0.71 12.43
C PHE A 307 -8.41 -0.73 13.36
N ALA A 308 -9.59 -0.35 12.87
CA ALA A 308 -10.83 -0.38 13.65
C ALA A 308 -11.16 -1.82 14.10
N ASN A 309 -11.10 -2.78 13.18
CA ASN A 309 -11.33 -4.19 13.50
C ASN A 309 -10.28 -4.73 14.49
N GLY A 310 -8.99 -4.47 14.25
CA GLY A 310 -7.91 -4.84 15.17
C GLY A 310 -8.08 -4.26 16.57
N SER A 311 -8.61 -3.04 16.68
CA SER A 311 -8.88 -2.40 17.96
C SER A 311 -10.01 -3.08 18.72
N VAL A 312 -11.11 -3.43 18.03
CA VAL A 312 -12.22 -4.20 18.61
C VAL A 312 -11.77 -5.61 19.00
N PHE A 313 -10.94 -6.25 18.16
CA PHE A 313 -10.43 -7.60 18.38
C PHE A 313 -9.51 -7.69 19.61
N THR A 314 -8.61 -6.72 19.80
CA THR A 314 -7.67 -6.69 20.94
C THR A 314 -8.19 -5.95 22.16
N GLN A 315 -9.34 -5.27 22.04
CA GLN A 315 -9.89 -4.35 23.04
C GLN A 315 -8.86 -3.32 23.51
N SER A 316 -7.97 -2.94 22.62
CA SER A 316 -6.81 -2.09 22.89
C SER A 316 -6.40 -1.41 21.60
N ARG A 317 -5.27 -0.71 21.66
CA ARG A 317 -4.69 -0.02 20.52
C ARG A 317 -3.62 -0.89 19.86
N PRO A 318 -3.88 -1.44 18.66
CA PRO A 318 -2.87 -2.16 17.90
C PRO A 318 -1.87 -1.19 17.25
N SER A 319 -0.61 -1.58 17.24
CA SER A 319 0.46 -0.92 16.50
C SER A 319 0.62 -1.59 15.14
N TYR A 320 0.61 -0.79 14.07
CA TYR A 320 0.90 -1.28 12.73
C TYR A 320 2.32 -1.82 12.64
N VAL A 321 2.50 -2.97 11.98
CA VAL A 321 3.82 -3.55 11.70
C VAL A 321 4.11 -3.51 10.21
N SER A 322 3.20 -4.03 9.39
CA SER A 322 3.40 -4.11 7.95
C SER A 322 2.12 -4.32 7.17
N LEU A 323 2.19 -4.01 5.87
CA LEU A 323 1.20 -4.38 4.86
C LEU A 323 1.90 -5.35 3.91
N ASP A 324 1.36 -6.55 3.75
CA ASP A 324 1.91 -7.53 2.81
C ASP A 324 1.70 -7.09 1.36
N ASP A 325 2.42 -7.73 0.44
CA ASP A 325 2.31 -7.45 -0.97
C ASP A 325 0.90 -7.73 -1.51
N PHE A 326 0.48 -6.86 -2.43
CA PHE A 326 -0.80 -6.99 -3.13
C PHE A 326 -0.72 -6.39 -4.54
N SER A 327 -1.65 -6.77 -5.39
CA SER A 327 -1.73 -6.27 -6.77
C SER A 327 -3.13 -5.78 -7.08
N PHE A 328 -3.21 -4.63 -7.75
CA PHE A 328 -4.45 -4.03 -8.23
C PHE A 328 -5.02 -4.83 -9.40
N LYS A 329 -5.93 -5.78 -9.12
CA LYS A 329 -6.44 -6.70 -10.17
C LYS A 329 -7.39 -6.00 -11.15
N LYS A 330 -8.23 -5.11 -10.63
CA LYS A 330 -9.26 -4.40 -11.39
C LYS A 330 -9.33 -2.93 -10.96
N PRO A 331 -9.53 -1.99 -11.91
CA PRO A 331 -9.74 -0.58 -11.57
C PRO A 331 -11.13 -0.38 -10.95
N VAL A 332 -11.23 0.57 -10.02
CA VAL A 332 -12.50 0.98 -9.40
C VAL A 332 -12.99 2.27 -10.09
N ASN A 333 -14.24 2.25 -10.55
CA ASN A 333 -14.84 3.39 -11.25
C ASN A 333 -15.52 4.36 -10.27
N ILE A 334 -15.55 5.64 -10.63
CA ILE A 334 -16.38 6.63 -9.97
C ILE A 334 -17.87 6.22 -10.11
N GLY A 335 -18.65 6.46 -9.06
CA GLY A 335 -20.05 6.05 -8.96
C GLY A 335 -20.26 4.61 -8.49
N SER A 336 -19.19 3.80 -8.40
CA SER A 336 -19.28 2.45 -7.87
C SER A 336 -19.56 2.45 -6.37
N ILE A 337 -20.24 1.42 -5.88
CA ILE A 337 -20.37 1.15 -4.45
C ILE A 337 -19.21 0.23 -4.05
N LEU A 338 -18.32 0.72 -3.19
CA LEU A 338 -17.19 -0.02 -2.66
C LEU A 338 -17.55 -0.59 -1.29
N ARG A 339 -17.56 -1.93 -1.18
CA ARG A 339 -17.67 -2.64 0.09
C ARG A 339 -16.30 -3.14 0.51
N LEU A 340 -15.87 -2.75 1.70
CA LEU A 340 -14.68 -3.23 2.37
C LEU A 340 -15.09 -4.19 3.48
N THR A 341 -14.64 -5.43 3.40
CA THR A 341 -14.89 -6.46 4.43
C THR A 341 -13.57 -6.83 5.08
N SER A 342 -13.44 -6.53 6.37
CA SER A 342 -12.26 -6.87 7.17
C SER A 342 -12.52 -8.09 8.04
N GLN A 343 -11.51 -8.95 8.20
CA GLN A 343 -11.58 -10.12 9.06
C GLN A 343 -10.19 -10.43 9.62
N VAL A 344 -10.11 -10.82 10.89
CA VAL A 344 -8.84 -11.27 11.46
C VAL A 344 -8.61 -12.72 11.04
N VAL A 345 -7.60 -12.96 10.21
CA VAL A 345 -7.39 -14.26 9.56
C VAL A 345 -6.36 -15.11 10.29
N TYR A 346 -5.41 -14.50 10.99
CA TYR A 346 -4.34 -15.21 11.68
C TYR A 346 -3.90 -14.46 12.93
N SER A 347 -3.49 -15.18 13.97
CA SER A 347 -3.07 -14.63 15.27
C SER A 347 -1.97 -15.49 15.88
N GLU A 348 -0.93 -14.86 16.41
CA GLU A 348 0.15 -15.49 17.20
C GLU A 348 0.15 -14.86 18.61
N PRO A 349 -0.60 -15.43 19.57
CA PRO A 349 -0.67 -14.92 20.94
C PRO A 349 0.70 -14.75 21.62
N GLU A 350 1.64 -15.65 21.33
CA GLU A 350 3.00 -15.67 21.90
C GLU A 350 3.79 -14.42 21.49
N ASN A 351 3.64 -14.01 20.24
CA ASN A 351 4.28 -12.82 19.70
C ASN A 351 3.43 -11.56 19.86
N LYS A 352 2.20 -11.68 20.38
CA LYS A 352 1.19 -10.63 20.43
C LYS A 352 0.93 -9.99 19.07
N THR A 353 1.01 -10.77 17.99
CA THR A 353 0.77 -10.31 16.62
C THR A 353 -0.48 -10.93 16.04
N PHE A 354 -1.12 -10.22 15.13
CA PHE A 354 -2.25 -10.73 14.39
C PHE A 354 -2.32 -10.08 13.01
N GLN A 355 -3.01 -10.74 12.09
CA GLN A 355 -3.18 -10.32 10.72
C GLN A 355 -4.66 -10.10 10.39
N VAL A 356 -4.95 -8.95 9.81
CA VAL A 356 -6.29 -8.56 9.34
C VAL A 356 -6.30 -8.53 7.82
N ALA A 357 -7.14 -9.35 7.20
CA ALA A 357 -7.39 -9.31 5.77
C ALA A 357 -8.55 -8.33 5.49
N VAL A 358 -8.37 -7.41 4.55
CA VAL A 358 -9.41 -6.47 4.10
C VAL A 358 -9.67 -6.68 2.62
N SER A 359 -10.89 -7.07 2.33
CA SER A 359 -11.39 -7.41 1.01
C SER A 359 -12.14 -6.22 0.40
N ALA A 360 -11.73 -5.76 -0.77
CA ALA A 360 -12.35 -4.65 -1.49
C ALA A 360 -13.21 -5.16 -2.66
N ASP A 361 -14.53 -5.12 -2.48
CA ASP A 361 -15.53 -5.54 -3.45
C ASP A 361 -16.20 -4.32 -4.09
N VAL A 362 -16.33 -4.33 -5.42
CA VAL A 362 -17.16 -3.37 -6.15
C VAL A 362 -18.52 -4.01 -6.41
N ILE A 363 -19.57 -3.34 -5.94
CA ILE A 363 -20.96 -3.74 -6.14
C ILE A 363 -21.53 -2.92 -7.31
N ASP A 364 -21.96 -3.62 -8.36
CA ASP A 364 -22.72 -3.05 -9.47
C ASP A 364 -24.21 -3.31 -9.19
N ASN A 365 -24.92 -2.25 -8.83
CA ASN A 365 -26.36 -2.30 -8.52
C ASN A 365 -27.22 -2.59 -9.75
N MET A 366 -26.78 -2.18 -10.94
CA MET A 366 -27.52 -2.37 -12.19
C MET A 366 -27.42 -3.81 -12.68
N LYS A 367 -26.26 -4.44 -12.51
CA LYS A 367 -26.02 -5.84 -12.91
C LYS A 367 -26.24 -6.86 -11.79
N ASN A 368 -26.44 -6.39 -10.57
CA ASN A 368 -26.49 -7.22 -9.35
C ASN A 368 -25.25 -8.12 -9.22
N THR A 369 -24.08 -7.62 -9.61
CA THR A 369 -22.81 -8.36 -9.54
C THR A 369 -21.89 -7.73 -8.50
N THR A 370 -21.21 -8.57 -7.74
CA THR A 370 -20.13 -8.16 -6.84
C THR A 370 -18.81 -8.67 -7.39
N GLU A 371 -17.85 -7.79 -7.60
CA GLU A 371 -16.51 -8.16 -8.06
C GLU A 371 -15.43 -7.78 -7.07
N ARG A 372 -14.65 -8.78 -6.63
CA ARG A 372 -13.46 -8.55 -5.82
C ARG A 372 -12.40 -7.83 -6.65
N THR A 373 -12.00 -6.65 -6.20
CA THR A 373 -10.88 -5.91 -6.79
C THR A 373 -9.57 -6.32 -6.15
N ASN A 374 -9.46 -6.18 -4.82
CA ASN A 374 -8.20 -6.36 -4.10
C ASN A 374 -8.45 -6.98 -2.72
N THR A 375 -7.41 -7.60 -2.16
CA THR A 375 -7.39 -8.00 -0.75
C THR A 375 -6.07 -7.52 -0.16
N PHE A 376 -6.15 -6.74 0.92
CA PHE A 376 -5.02 -6.22 1.67
C PHE A 376 -4.81 -7.06 2.93
N TYR A 377 -3.57 -7.34 3.31
CA TYR A 377 -3.26 -8.09 4.53
C TYR A 377 -2.39 -7.21 5.43
N PHE A 378 -2.99 -6.70 6.49
CA PHE A 378 -2.34 -5.83 7.46
C PHE A 378 -1.91 -6.63 8.67
N ASN A 379 -0.63 -6.50 9.04
CA ASN A 379 -0.07 -7.13 10.22
C ASN A 379 0.05 -6.09 11.34
N PHE A 380 -0.46 -6.44 12.51
CA PHE A 380 -0.46 -5.62 13.71
C PHE A 380 0.21 -6.36 14.87
N CYS A 381 0.70 -5.57 15.83
CA CYS A 381 1.20 -6.03 17.11
C CYS A 381 0.46 -5.28 18.23
N CYS A 382 0.11 -5.94 19.32
CA CYS A 382 -0.50 -5.30 20.47
C CYS A 382 0.26 -5.63 21.75
N PRO A 383 1.34 -4.90 22.09
CA PRO A 383 2.15 -5.19 23.27
C PRO A 383 1.38 -5.04 24.59
N SER A 384 0.41 -4.11 24.63
CA SER A 384 -0.35 -3.70 25.81
C SER A 384 -1.50 -4.64 26.19
N SER A 385 -1.94 -5.53 25.30
CA SER A 385 -3.09 -6.42 25.54
C SER A 385 -2.77 -7.85 25.12
N LYS A 386 -3.58 -8.80 25.58
CA LYS A 386 -3.51 -10.20 25.13
C LYS A 386 -4.16 -10.31 23.76
N VAL A 387 -3.45 -10.88 22.81
CA VAL A 387 -4.01 -11.26 21.51
C VAL A 387 -4.70 -12.61 21.66
N ARG A 388 -6.00 -12.66 21.40
CA ARG A 388 -6.78 -13.90 21.43
C ARG A 388 -6.40 -14.80 20.26
N ARG A 389 -6.44 -16.11 20.47
CA ARG A 389 -6.21 -17.09 19.41
C ARG A 389 -7.46 -17.25 18.55
N ILE A 390 -7.28 -17.19 17.24
CA ILE A 390 -8.37 -17.36 16.28
C ILE A 390 -8.55 -18.83 15.97
N ILE A 391 -9.80 -19.28 16.02
CA ILE A 391 -10.19 -20.64 15.61
C ILE A 391 -11.12 -20.56 14.38
N PRO A 392 -10.73 -21.17 13.25
CA PRO A 392 -11.59 -21.28 12.08
C PRO A 392 -12.68 -22.34 12.28
N ARG A 393 -13.90 -22.11 11.79
CA ARG A 393 -15.00 -23.11 11.88
C ARG A 393 -15.13 -23.93 10.61
N THR A 394 -15.19 -23.23 9.49
CA THR A 394 -15.44 -23.84 8.19
C THR A 394 -14.13 -24.19 7.50
N TYR A 395 -14.21 -25.07 6.49
CA TYR A 395 -13.05 -25.33 5.63
C TYR A 395 -12.55 -24.04 4.95
N GLU A 396 -13.46 -23.13 4.58
CA GLU A 396 -13.09 -21.82 4.03
C GLU A 396 -12.29 -20.98 5.04
N ASP A 397 -12.72 -20.94 6.30
CA ASP A 397 -11.99 -20.26 7.37
C ASP A 397 -10.62 -20.88 7.61
N MET A 398 -10.50 -22.21 7.51
CA MET A 398 -9.23 -22.92 7.61
C MET A 398 -8.30 -22.54 6.46
N MET A 399 -8.82 -22.35 5.25
CA MET A 399 -8.04 -21.84 4.11
C MET A 399 -7.57 -20.40 4.36
N LYS A 400 -8.44 -19.52 4.87
CA LYS A 400 -8.08 -18.14 5.24
C LYS A 400 -6.99 -18.10 6.31
N TYR A 401 -7.13 -18.93 7.34
CA TYR A 401 -6.14 -19.08 8.40
C TYR A 401 -4.79 -19.55 7.86
N LEU A 402 -4.80 -20.56 6.99
CA LEU A 402 -3.58 -21.08 6.38
C LEU A 402 -2.92 -20.05 5.45
N GLU A 403 -3.70 -19.31 4.66
CA GLU A 403 -3.17 -18.23 3.84
C GLU A 403 -2.51 -17.16 4.72
N GLY A 404 -3.17 -16.73 5.80
CA GLY A 404 -2.62 -15.75 6.72
C GLY A 404 -1.32 -16.23 7.39
N ARG A 405 -1.27 -17.51 7.79
CA ARG A 405 -0.04 -18.13 8.33
C ARG A 405 1.10 -18.12 7.31
N ARG A 406 0.85 -18.49 6.04
CA ARG A 406 1.86 -18.48 4.97
C ARG A 406 2.41 -17.08 4.73
N ARG A 407 1.52 -16.09 4.70
CA ARG A 407 1.87 -14.68 4.52
C ARG A 407 2.72 -14.17 5.68
N ALA A 408 2.33 -14.46 6.92
CA ALA A 408 3.11 -14.09 8.11
C ALA A 408 4.53 -14.69 8.08
N GLN A 409 4.69 -15.95 7.66
CA GLN A 409 6.01 -16.60 7.54
C GLN A 409 6.85 -15.98 6.42
N THR A 410 6.25 -15.78 5.25
CA THR A 410 6.92 -15.18 4.09
C THR A 410 7.32 -13.73 4.39
N GLY A 411 6.47 -12.98 5.07
CA GLY A 411 6.71 -11.63 5.54
C GLY A 411 7.94 -11.51 6.44
N LYS A 412 8.11 -12.44 7.40
CA LYS A 412 9.31 -12.52 8.26
C LYS A 412 10.59 -12.72 7.45
N ILE A 413 10.54 -13.46 6.34
CA ILE A 413 11.68 -13.68 5.43
C ILE A 413 11.98 -12.40 4.63
N ILE A 414 10.96 -11.82 4.00
CA ILE A 414 11.10 -10.60 3.18
C ILE A 414 11.65 -9.44 4.03
N SER A 415 11.12 -9.23 5.24
CA SER A 415 11.58 -8.18 6.14
C SER A 415 13.07 -8.31 6.50
N LYS A 416 13.55 -9.55 6.69
CA LYS A 416 14.98 -9.83 6.91
C LYS A 416 15.81 -9.51 5.67
N LEU A 417 15.35 -9.89 4.47
CA LEU A 417 16.03 -9.60 3.20
C LEU A 417 16.13 -8.09 2.96
N GLN A 418 15.02 -7.35 3.12
CA GLN A 418 15.01 -5.89 2.99
C GLN A 418 15.95 -5.20 4.00
N SER A 419 16.06 -5.73 5.21
CA SER A 419 16.99 -5.20 6.21
C SER A 419 18.45 -5.50 5.89
N ALA A 420 18.73 -6.63 5.24
CA ALA A 420 20.06 -6.97 4.76
C ALA A 420 20.48 -6.16 3.52
N MET A 421 19.53 -5.75 2.67
CA MET A 421 19.81 -4.91 1.49
C MET A 421 20.18 -3.46 1.82
N GLN A 422 19.88 -3.00 3.04
CA GLN A 422 20.18 -1.64 3.50
C GLN A 422 21.51 -1.53 4.25
N LYS A 423 22.14 -2.66 4.58
CA LYS A 423 23.49 -2.75 5.16
C LYS A 423 24.49 -3.06 4.06
#